data_AF-A0A353DLF9-F1
#
_entry.id   AF-A0A353DLF9-F1
#
_cell.length_a   1.000
_cell.length_b   1.000
_cell.length_c   1.000
_cell.angle_alpha   90.00
_cell.angle_beta   90.00
_cell.angle_gamma   90.00
#
_symmetry.space_group_name_H-M   'P 1'
#
loop_
_entity.id
_entity.type
_entity.pdbx_description
1 polymer ?
#
loop_
_entity_poly.entity_id
_entity_poly.type
_entity_poly.pdbx_seq_one_letter_code
_entity_poly.pdbx_strand_id
1 'polypeptide(L)'
;MNKIKHTATETIANGKRVEIADDTAQTKKSFLTLPFDPMGTIENILLDMKAKQEERKKTFGRIHNHEFDDYVYVREDEARYRVDWVARAFKEFLKKNDLRVIRLHDLRHT
;
A
#
# COMPACT_ATOMS: atom_id res chain seq x y z
N MET A 1 13.32 -9.91 14.80
CA MET A 1 12.19 -9.62 13.89
C MET A 1 12.15 -8.11 13.70
N ASN A 2 12.51 -7.62 12.51
CA ASN A 2 12.49 -6.19 12.21
C ASN A 2 11.02 -5.73 12.21
N LYS A 3 10.70 -4.71 13.00
CA LYS A 3 9.35 -4.15 13.07
C LYS A 3 9.24 -3.04 12.04
N ILE A 4 8.25 -3.11 11.15
CA ILE A 4 7.89 -2.02 10.26
C ILE A 4 7.32 -0.89 11.12
N LYS A 5 8.06 0.20 11.32
CA LYS A 5 7.63 1.36 12.13
C LYS A 5 7.08 2.51 11.29
N HIS A 6 7.18 2.38 9.98
CA HIS A 6 6.84 3.43 9.04
C HIS A 6 5.33 3.50 8.79
N THR A 7 4.73 4.65 9.06
CA THR A 7 3.30 4.91 8.81
C THR A 7 3.16 6.16 7.97
N ALA A 8 2.36 6.08 6.90
CA ALA A 8 1.97 7.24 6.11
C ALA A 8 0.47 7.49 6.23
N THR A 9 0.07 8.74 6.48
CA THR A 9 -1.31 9.16 6.67
C THR A 9 -1.62 10.43 5.90
N GLU A 10 -2.89 10.65 5.55
CA GLU A 10 -3.35 11.94 5.04
C GLU A 10 -3.86 12.80 6.19
N THR A 11 -3.45 14.06 6.24
CA THR A 11 -4.03 15.07 7.12
C THR A 11 -4.44 16.31 6.33
N ILE A 12 -5.20 17.19 6.98
CA ILE A 12 -5.52 18.51 6.45
C ILE A 12 -4.64 19.53 7.18
N ALA A 13 -3.71 20.14 6.45
CA ALA A 13 -2.90 21.25 6.94
C ALA A 13 -3.20 22.48 6.07
N ASN A 14 -3.59 23.60 6.71
CA ASN A 14 -3.93 24.85 6.01
C ASN A 14 -4.97 24.69 4.88
N GLY A 15 -5.99 23.85 5.09
CA GLY A 15 -7.06 23.59 4.12
C GLY A 15 -6.64 22.74 2.91
N LYS A 16 -5.39 22.27 2.86
CA LYS A 16 -4.87 21.36 1.83
C LYS A 16 -4.64 19.98 2.41
N ARG A 17 -4.89 18.94 1.60
CA ARG A 17 -4.53 17.57 1.93
C ARG A 17 -3.02 17.42 1.81
N VAL A 18 -2.38 17.00 2.89
CA VAL A 18 -0.93 16.78 2.97
C VAL A 18 -0.71 15.37 3.50
N GLU A 19 0.26 14.67 2.91
CA GLU A 19 0.68 13.35 3.35
C GLU A 19 1.78 13.51 4.41
N ILE A 20 1.62 12.84 5.55
CA ILE A 20 2.61 12.78 6.61
C ILE A 20 3.07 11.35 6.75
N ALA A 21 4.37 11.14 6.58
CA ALA A 21 5.04 9.88 6.81
C ALA A 21 5.93 10.02 8.04
N ASP A 22 5.79 9.11 9.00
CA ASP A 22 6.53 9.14 10.25
C ASP A 22 6.86 7.70 10.69
N ASP A 23 8.01 7.53 11.35
CA ASP A 23 8.45 6.27 11.94
C ASP A 23 7.98 6.13 13.40
N THR A 24 6.89 6.83 13.74
CA THR A 24 6.27 6.77 15.06
C THR A 24 5.40 5.53 15.20
N ALA A 25 5.73 4.72 16.19
CA ALA A 25 5.03 3.49 16.49
C ALA A 25 3.59 3.79 16.97
N GLN A 26 2.58 3.26 16.26
CA GLN A 26 1.37 2.86 16.94
C GLN A 26 1.76 1.92 18.11
N THR A 27 1.04 2.00 19.23
CA THR A 27 1.33 1.23 20.46
C THR A 27 1.59 -0.26 20.17
N LYS A 28 2.33 -0.99 21.03
CA LYS A 28 2.64 -2.44 20.85
C LYS A 28 1.43 -3.31 20.41
N LYS A 29 0.19 -2.90 20.73
CA LYS A 29 -1.06 -3.58 20.37
C LYS A 29 -1.44 -3.50 18.89
N SER A 30 -0.93 -2.55 18.12
CA SER A 30 -1.24 -2.42 16.69
C SER A 30 -0.39 -3.30 15.79
N PHE A 31 0.73 -3.81 16.32
CA PHE A 31 1.57 -4.77 15.63
C PHE A 31 0.87 -6.12 15.68
N LEU A 32 0.23 -6.48 14.57
CA LEU A 32 -0.44 -7.75 14.40
C LEU A 32 0.21 -8.49 13.23
N THR A 33 0.60 -9.74 13.47
CA THR A 33 0.91 -10.68 12.38
C THR A 33 -0.39 -11.31 11.93
N LEU A 34 -0.73 -11.12 10.66
CA LEU A 34 -1.85 -11.80 10.01
C LEU A 34 -1.32 -13.04 9.28
N PRO A 35 -1.86 -14.24 9.52
CA PRO A 35 -1.49 -15.41 8.74
C PRO A 35 -1.98 -15.24 7.29
N PHE A 36 -1.21 -15.74 6.33
CA PHE A 36 -1.69 -15.85 4.95
C PHE A 36 -2.84 -16.86 4.85
N ASP A 37 -3.64 -16.73 3.80
CA ASP A 37 -4.67 -17.71 3.52
C ASP A 37 -4.04 -19.07 3.20
N PRO A 38 -4.68 -20.20 3.57
CA PRO A 38 -4.12 -21.54 3.32
C PRO A 38 -3.91 -21.86 1.84
N MET A 39 -4.58 -21.14 0.93
CA MET A 39 -4.42 -21.33 -0.52
C MET A 39 -3.24 -20.53 -1.09
N GLY A 40 -2.55 -19.73 -0.26
CA GLY A 40 -1.40 -18.93 -0.68
C GLY A 40 -1.74 -17.80 -1.66
N THR A 41 -3.01 -17.41 -1.76
CA THR A 41 -3.48 -16.44 -2.76
C THR A 41 -2.80 -15.09 -2.57
N ILE A 42 -2.80 -14.58 -1.34
CA ILE A 42 -2.20 -13.29 -1.01
C ILE A 42 -0.68 -13.35 -1.09
N GLU A 43 -0.08 -14.45 -0.60
CA GLU A 43 1.38 -14.66 -0.64
C GLU A 43 1.91 -14.62 -2.09
N ASN A 44 1.26 -15.36 -3.00
CA ASN A 44 1.66 -15.41 -4.40
C ASN A 44 1.58 -14.05 -5.09
N ILE A 45 0.53 -13.26 -4.80
CA ILE A 45 0.39 -11.90 -5.34
C ILE A 45 1.54 -11.00 -4.84
N LEU A 46 1.86 -11.05 -3.55
CA LEU A 46 2.94 -10.24 -2.97
C LEU A 46 4.32 -10.65 -3.50
N LEU A 47 4.55 -11.96 -3.69
CA LEU A 47 5.81 -12.47 -4.26
C LEU A 47 5.98 -12.06 -5.72
N ASP A 48 4.93 -12.15 -6.54
CA ASP A 48 4.95 -11.69 -7.93
C ASP A 48 5.22 -10.18 -8.04
N MET A 49 4.56 -9.37 -7.20
CA MET A 49 4.82 -7.93 -7.11
C MET A 49 6.27 -7.62 -6.76
N LYS A 50 6.84 -8.36 -5.79
CA LYS A 50 8.23 -8.20 -5.39
C LYS A 50 9.20 -8.60 -6.50
N ALA A 51 8.97 -9.73 -7.17
CA ALA A 51 9.82 -10.22 -8.26
C ALA A 51 9.90 -9.21 -9.41
N LYS A 52 8.75 -8.63 -9.79
CA LYS A 52 8.69 -7.57 -10.83
C LYS A 52 9.49 -6.33 -10.44
N GLN A 53 9.46 -5.93 -9.17
CA GLN A 53 10.26 -4.80 -8.69
C GLN A 53 11.76 -5.11 -8.73
N GLU A 54 12.18 -6.31 -8.32
CA GLU A 54 13.58 -6.70 -8.40
C GLU A 54 14.10 -6.78 -9.85
N GLU A 55 13.26 -7.25 -10.78
CA GLU A 55 13.58 -7.24 -12.21
C GLU A 55 13.76 -5.81 -12.74
N ARG A 56 12.85 -4.89 -12.39
CA ARG A 56 12.95 -3.49 -12.80
C ARG A 56 14.16 -2.80 -12.17
N LYS A 57 14.47 -3.06 -10.90
CA LYS A 57 15.70 -2.60 -10.23
C LYS A 57 16.94 -3.06 -10.98
N LYS A 58 16.99 -4.33 -11.37
CA LYS A 58 18.12 -4.89 -12.13
C LYS A 58 18.25 -4.27 -13.51
N THR A 59 17.13 -4.02 -14.19
CA THR A 59 17.09 -3.50 -15.56
C THR A 59 17.45 -2.02 -15.63
N PHE A 60 16.89 -1.21 -14.74
CA PHE A 60 17.06 0.25 -14.73
C PHE A 60 18.23 0.71 -13.86
N GLY A 61 18.71 -0.12 -12.93
CA GLY A 61 19.91 0.15 -12.14
C GLY A 61 19.88 1.55 -11.53
N ARG A 62 20.86 2.40 -11.86
CA ARG A 62 21.01 3.74 -11.29
C ARG A 62 19.91 4.74 -11.64
N ILE A 63 19.17 4.53 -12.73
CA ILE A 63 18.05 5.42 -13.09
C ILE A 63 16.73 4.97 -12.45
N HIS A 64 16.74 3.86 -11.72
CA HIS A 64 15.62 3.40 -10.93
C HIS A 64 15.36 4.35 -9.75
N ASN A 65 14.10 4.61 -9.45
CA ASN A 65 13.73 5.36 -8.25
C ASN A 65 13.83 4.46 -7.02
N HIS A 66 14.90 4.62 -6.25
CA HIS A 66 15.16 3.83 -5.05
C HIS A 66 14.51 4.39 -3.77
N GLU A 67 13.76 5.49 -3.85
CA GLU A 67 13.17 6.16 -2.68
C GLU A 67 12.20 5.26 -1.90
N PHE A 68 11.53 4.32 -2.58
CA PHE A 68 10.47 3.48 -2.02
C PHE A 68 10.79 1.98 -2.10
N ASP A 69 12.07 1.62 -2.12
CA ASP A 69 12.54 0.24 -2.30
C ASP A 69 12.05 -0.76 -1.26
N ASP A 70 11.68 -0.28 -0.07
CA ASP A 70 11.16 -1.07 1.05
C ASP A 70 9.63 -1.29 0.99
N TYR A 71 8.94 -0.73 -0.01
CA TYR A 71 7.52 -0.96 -0.24
C TYR A 71 7.30 -2.08 -1.25
N VAL A 72 6.30 -2.93 -1.02
CA VAL A 72 5.91 -3.99 -1.98
C VAL A 72 4.82 -3.53 -2.95
N TYR A 73 4.14 -2.41 -2.69
CA TYR A 73 3.06 -1.88 -3.53
C TYR A 73 3.38 -0.47 -4.02
N VAL A 74 4.03 -0.42 -5.18
CA VAL A 74 4.46 0.80 -5.87
C VAL A 74 3.88 0.84 -7.29
N ARG A 75 3.90 2.03 -7.89
CA ARG A 75 3.49 2.24 -9.28
C ARG A 75 4.56 1.71 -10.25
N GLU A 76 4.26 1.78 -11.54
CA GLU A 76 5.21 1.39 -12.60
C GLU A 76 6.43 2.32 -12.66
N ASP A 77 6.29 3.58 -12.26
CA ASP A 77 7.38 4.56 -12.07
C ASP A 77 8.10 4.39 -10.72
N GLU A 78 7.81 3.31 -9.98
CA GLU A 78 8.38 2.94 -8.67
C GLU A 78 8.10 3.96 -7.56
N ALA A 79 7.29 4.96 -7.85
CA ALA A 79 6.77 5.87 -6.85
C ALA A 79 5.63 5.18 -6.08
N ARG A 80 5.57 5.51 -4.79
CA ARG A 80 4.49 5.09 -3.91
C ARG A 80 3.13 5.65 -4.37
N TYR A 81 2.06 4.89 -4.13
CA TYR A 81 0.69 5.40 -4.27
C TYR A 81 0.36 6.37 -3.13
N ARG A 82 -0.41 7.42 -3.43
CA ARG A 82 -0.99 8.27 -2.38
C ARG A 82 -1.81 7.44 -1.40
N VAL A 83 -1.78 7.81 -0.12
CA VAL A 83 -2.55 7.14 0.95
C VAL A 83 -4.03 6.95 0.63
N ASP A 84 -4.67 7.91 -0.04
CA ASP A 84 -6.10 7.87 -0.37
C ASP A 84 -6.41 7.12 -1.68
N TRP A 85 -5.38 6.69 -2.41
CA TRP A 85 -5.52 6.17 -3.77
C TRP A 85 -6.40 4.92 -3.82
N VAL A 86 -6.17 3.93 -2.95
CA VAL A 86 -6.91 2.67 -2.96
C VAL A 86 -8.39 2.91 -2.65
N ALA A 87 -8.68 3.74 -1.66
CA ALA A 87 -10.06 4.09 -1.29
C ALA A 87 -10.80 4.80 -2.43
N ARG A 88 -10.11 5.72 -3.13
CA ARG A 88 -10.66 6.41 -4.30
C ARG A 88 -10.87 5.46 -5.47
N ALA A 89 -9.86 4.67 -5.83
CA ALA A 89 -9.90 3.70 -6.92
C ALA A 89 -11.01 2.66 -6.70
N PHE A 90 -11.17 2.17 -5.47
CA PHE A 90 -12.25 1.26 -5.09
C PHE A 90 -13.63 1.88 -5.31
N LYS A 91 -13.84 3.13 -4.88
CA LYS A 91 -15.12 3.84 -5.10
C LYS A 91 -15.45 3.98 -6.58
N GLU A 92 -14.46 4.33 -7.41
CA GLU A 92 -14.65 4.46 -8.85
C GLU A 92 -14.89 3.09 -9.52
N PHE A 93 -14.21 2.04 -9.06
CA PHE A 93 -14.46 0.66 -9.50
C PHE A 93 -15.91 0.24 -9.24
N LEU A 94 -16.45 0.49 -8.04
CA LEU A 94 -17.83 0.14 -7.72
C LEU A 94 -18.82 0.84 -8.65
N LYS A 95 -18.66 2.16 -8.85
CA LYS A 95 -19.52 2.93 -9.75
C LYS A 95 -19.45 2.44 -11.20
N LYS A 96 -18.25 2.15 -11.71
CA LYS A 96 -18.04 1.69 -13.08
C LYS A 96 -18.72 0.35 -13.37
N ASN A 97 -18.89 -0.48 -12.35
CA ASN A 97 -19.49 -1.81 -12.45
C ASN A 97 -20.94 -1.86 -11.93
N ASP A 98 -21.59 -0.71 -11.71
CA ASP A 98 -22.96 -0.60 -11.19
C ASP A 98 -23.18 -1.36 -9.86
N LEU A 99 -22.16 -1.36 -9.00
CA LEU A 99 -22.19 -1.98 -7.69
C LEU A 99 -22.58 -0.96 -6.61
N ARG A 100 -23.22 -1.45 -5.53
CA ARG A 100 -23.50 -0.63 -4.34
C ARG A 100 -22.20 0.02 -3.84
N VAL A 101 -22.22 1.35 -3.76
CA VAL A 101 -21.06 2.11 -3.28
C VAL A 101 -20.92 1.94 -1.77
N ILE A 102 -19.89 1.18 -1.37
CA ILE A 102 -19.45 0.99 0.02
C ILE A 102 -18.04 1.56 0.21
N ARG A 103 -17.58 1.72 1.46
CA ARG A 103 -16.20 2.13 1.74
C ARG A 103 -15.30 0.91 1.72
N LEU A 104 -14.02 1.11 1.37
CA LEU A 104 -13.01 0.06 1.42
C LEU A 104 -12.93 -0.60 2.81
N HIS A 105 -13.04 0.21 3.86
CA HIS A 105 -13.05 -0.27 5.24
C HIS A 105 -14.19 -1.25 5.55
N ASP A 106 -15.32 -1.17 4.84
CA ASP A 106 -16.45 -2.06 5.08
C ASP A 106 -16.12 -3.51 4.67
N LEU A 107 -15.17 -3.73 3.74
CA LEU A 107 -14.65 -5.06 3.39
C LEU A 107 -13.96 -5.76 4.56
N ARG A 108 -13.39 -5.01 5.50
CA ARG A 108 -12.71 -5.57 6.68
C ARG A 108 -13.68 -6.04 7.77
N HIS A 109 -14.93 -5.56 7.72
CA HIS A 109 -15.99 -5.91 8.68
C HIS A 109 -17.04 -6.86 8.07
N THR A 110 -16.74 -7.42 6.90
CA THR A 110 -17.54 -8.48 6.26
C THR A 110 -17.03 -9.84 6.73
#